data_AF-A0A520DWA0-F1
#
_entry.id   AF-A0A520DWA0-F1
#
_cell.length_a   1.000
_cell.length_b   1.000
_cell.length_c   1.000
_cell.angle_alpha   90.00
_cell.angle_beta   90.00
_cell.angle_gamma   90.00
#
_symmetry.space_group_name_H-M   'P 1'
#
loop_
_entity.id
_entity.type
_entity.pdbx_description
1 polymer ?
#
loop_
_entity_poly.entity_id
_entity_poly.type
_entity_poly.pdbx_seq_one_letter_code
_entity_poly.pdbx_strand_id
1 'polypeptide(L)' 'MMNQYSAINYKEEFIVIAEEQDRNYWAARLGVSTETLKSAIRACKSTTVKSVRNYLDSSSKIAIQA' A
#
# COMPACT_ATOMS: atom_id res chain seq x y z
N MET A 1 16.85 -26.56 -9.81
CA MET A 1 15.70 -25.74 -9.39
C MET A 1 16.26 -24.53 -8.65
N MET A 2 16.26 -23.35 -9.27
CA MET A 2 16.76 -22.13 -8.64
C MET A 2 15.85 -21.78 -7.46
N ASN A 3 16.34 -22.03 -6.24
CA ASN A 3 15.66 -21.58 -5.03
C ASN A 3 15.86 -20.06 -4.96
N GLN A 4 14.86 -19.32 -5.44
CA GLN A 4 14.83 -17.87 -5.37
C GLN A 4 14.61 -17.47 -3.92
N TYR A 5 15.69 -17.39 -3.16
CA TYR A 5 15.72 -16.66 -1.90
C TYR A 5 15.53 -15.18 -2.28
N SER A 6 14.28 -14.74 -2.37
CA SER A 6 13.96 -13.32 -2.36
C SER A 6 14.62 -12.76 -1.12
N ALA A 7 15.63 -11.91 -1.31
CA ALA A 7 16.21 -11.13 -0.23
C ALA A 7 15.04 -10.55 0.56
N ILE A 8 14.82 -11.04 1.78
CA ILE A 8 13.85 -10.46 2.69
C ILE A 8 14.45 -9.10 3.01
N ASN A 9 14.03 -8.10 2.25
CA ASN A 9 14.43 -6.74 2.45
C ASN A 9 13.72 -6.32 3.73
N TYR A 10 14.43 -6.39 4.86
CA TYR A 10 13.92 -6.07 6.20
C TYR A 10 13.37 -4.63 6.34
N LYS A 11 13.34 -3.85 5.25
CA LYS A 11 12.74 -2.51 5.14
C LYS A 11 11.41 -2.49 4.40
N GLU A 12 10.93 -3.61 3.87
CA GLU A 12 9.62 -3.67 3.24
C GLU A 12 8.55 -3.95 4.29
N GLU A 13 7.83 -2.89 4.66
CA GLU A 13 6.59 -3.02 5.43
C GLU A 13 5.46 -3.47 4.49
N PHE A 14 4.66 -4.42 4.96
CA PHE A 14 3.50 -4.95 4.22
C PHE A 14 2.21 -4.53 4.91
N ILE A 15 1.24 -4.10 4.11
CA ILE A 15 -0.09 -3.73 4.53
C ILE A 15 -0.90 -5.00 4.75
N VAL A 16 -1.30 -5.22 6.00
CA VAL A 16 -2.23 -6.27 6.39
C VAL A 16 -3.62 -5.65 6.49
N ILE A 17 -4.62 -6.26 5.86
CA ILE A 17 -6.01 -5.77 5.88
C ILE A 17 -7.00 -6.85 6.32
N ALA A 18 -6.51 -7.90 6.98
CA ALA A 18 -7.32 -9.02 7.45
C ALA A 18 -8.36 -8.53 8.46
N GLU A 19 -7.92 -7.81 9.49
CA GLU A 19 -8.80 -7.29 10.53
C GLU A 19 -9.20 -5.84 10.27
N GLU A 20 -10.30 -5.41 10.87
CA GLU A 20 -10.77 -4.03 10.79
C GLU A 20 -9.78 -3.07 11.44
N GLN A 21 -9.17 -3.47 12.55
CA GLN A 21 -8.17 -2.68 13.26
C GLN A 21 -6.94 -2.42 12.39
N ASP A 22 -6.42 -3.43 11.69
CA ASP A 22 -5.29 -3.24 10.77
C ASP A 22 -5.66 -2.30 9.61
N ARG A 23 -6.86 -2.48 9.02
CA ARG A 23 -7.34 -1.59 7.94
C ARG A 23 -7.38 -0.15 8.40
N ASN A 24 -7.95 0.11 9.58
CA ASN A 24 -8.04 1.44 10.16
C ASN A 24 -6.66 2.01 10.50
N TYR A 25 -5.77 1.19 11.06
CA TYR A 25 -4.39 1.57 11.35
C TYR A 25 -3.64 2.00 10.09
N TRP A 26 -3.66 1.20 9.03
CA TRP A 26 -2.96 1.50 7.78
C TRP A 26 -3.59 2.68 7.04
N ALA A 27 -4.92 2.79 7.06
CA ALA A 27 -5.65 3.92 6.48
C ALA A 27 -5.25 5.23 7.18
N ALA A 28 -5.27 5.26 8.52
CA ALA A 28 -4.84 6.41 9.31
C ALA A 28 -3.36 6.73 9.11
N ARG A 29 -2.49 5.70 9.08
CA ARG A 29 -1.04 5.87 8.88
C ARG A 29 -0.68 6.43 7.49
N LEU A 30 -1.48 6.10 6.48
CA LEU A 30 -1.34 6.62 5.12
C LEU A 30 -2.13 7.92 4.88
N GLY A 31 -2.92 8.36 5.85
CA GLY A 31 -3.75 9.57 5.74
C GLY A 31 -4.89 9.45 4.74
N VAL A 32 -5.41 8.24 4.52
CA VAL A 32 -6.48 7.96 3.54
C VAL A 32 -7.62 7.18 4.18
N SER A 33 -8.78 7.14 3.53
CA SER A 33 -9.89 6.27 3.94
C SER A 33 -9.58 4.79 3.68
N THR A 34 -10.20 3.89 4.45
CA THR A 34 -10.06 2.42 4.26
C THR A 34 -10.49 1.97 2.86
N GLU A 35 -11.46 2.64 2.26
CA GLU A 35 -11.89 2.41 0.87
C GLU A 35 -10.79 2.76 -0.13
N THR A 36 -10.17 3.93 0.03
CA THR A 36 -9.04 4.38 -0.78
C THR A 36 -7.84 3.45 -0.62
N LEU A 37 -7.57 2.97 0.59
CA LEU A 37 -6.54 1.97 0.85
C LEU A 37 -6.79 0.67 0.08
N LYS A 38 -8.01 0.12 0.15
CA LYS A 38 -8.40 -1.09 -0.60
C LYS A 38 -8.29 -0.88 -2.10
N SER A 39 -8.73 0.27 -2.60
CA SER A 39 -8.63 0.63 -4.02
C SER A 39 -7.17 0.72 -4.47
N ALA A 40 -6.31 1.38 -3.68
CA ALA A 40 -4.89 1.53 -3.97
C ALA A 40 -4.14 0.19 -3.98
N ILE A 41 -4.41 -0.70 -3.02
CA ILE A 41 -3.85 -2.07 -3.01
C ILE A 41 -4.27 -2.82 -4.28
N ARG A 42 -5.54 -2.71 -4.68
CA ARG A 42 -6.07 -3.36 -5.89
C ARG A 42 -5.45 -2.79 -7.18
N ALA A 43 -5.28 -1.47 -7.26
CA ALA A 43 -4.67 -0.79 -8.40
C ALA A 43 -3.18 -1.10 -8.52
N CYS A 44 -2.48 -1.12 -7.39
CA CYS A 44 -1.04 -1.39 -7.31
C CYS A 44 -0.71 -2.89 -7.43
N LYS A 45 -1.71 -3.78 -7.25
CA LYS A 45 -1.56 -5.25 -7.21
C LYS A 45 -0.46 -5.71 -6.26
N SER A 46 -0.19 -4.91 -5.23
CA SER A 46 0.92 -5.06 -4.30
C SER A 46 0.45 -4.65 -2.90
N THR A 47 0.88 -5.40 -1.88
CA THR A 47 0.60 -5.10 -0.47
C THR A 47 1.77 -4.37 0.20
N THR A 48 2.86 -4.09 -0.50
CA THR A 48 3.99 -3.33 0.06
C THR A 48 3.61 -1.87 0.30
N VAL A 49 3.86 -1.37 1.51
CA VAL A 49 3.58 0.02 1.92
C VAL A 49 4.18 1.03 0.96
N LYS A 50 5.42 0.79 0.50
CA LYS A 50 6.11 1.65 -0.46
C LYS A 50 5.33 1.82 -1.75
N SER A 51 4.80 0.72 -2.29
CA SER A 51 4.08 0.71 -3.57
C SER A 51 2.73 1.41 -3.46
N VAL A 52 1.99 1.12 -2.39
CA VAL A 52 0.71 1.79 -2.11
C VAL A 52 0.91 3.28 -1.84
N ARG A 53 1.91 3.66 -1.04
CA ARG A 53 2.22 5.06 -0.78
C ARG A 53 2.63 5.81 -2.04
N ASN A 54 3.43 5.20 -2.90
CA ASN A 54 3.80 5.77 -4.19
C ASN A 54 2.58 5.96 -5.10
N TYR A 55 1.67 4.99 -5.14
CA TYR A 55 0.41 5.11 -5.87
C TYR A 55 -0.46 6.24 -5.32
N LEU A 56 -0.60 6.35 -4.00
CA LEU A 56 -1.40 7.41 -3.36
C LEU A 56 -0.81 8.80 -3.60
N ASP A 57 0.52 8.96 -3.51
CA ASP A 57 1.21 10.22 -3.86
C ASP A 57 1.01 10.58 -5.34
N SER A 58 1.15 9.58 -6.22
CA SER A 58 0.94 9.77 -7.66
C SER A 58 -0.49 10.16 -7.96
N SER A 59 -1.47 9.48 -7.35
CA SER A 59 -2.91 9.75 -7.51
C SER A 59 -3.30 11.13 -6.98
N SER A 60 -2.73 11.56 -5.86
CA SER A 60 -2.92 12.91 -5.34
C SER A 60 -2.39 13.99 -6.28
N LYS A 61 -1.30 13.73 -7.02
CA LYS A 61 -0.73 14.66 -8.01
C LYS A 61 -1.52 14.76 -9.31
N ILE A 62 -2.35 13.75 -9.64
CA ILE A 62 -3.22 13.82 -10.82
C ILE A 62 -4.39 14.79 -10.57
N ALA A 63 -4.84 14.93 -9.32
CA ALA A 63 -5.97 15.80 -8.97
C ALA A 63 -5.63 17.31 -8.96
N ILE A 64 -4.35 17.71 -9.00
CA ILE A 64 -3.91 19.11 -8.90
C ILE A 64 -3.45 19.70 -10.25
N GLN A 65 -3.64 18.98 -11.36
CA GLN A 65 -3.22 19.41 -12.70
C GLN A 65 -4.36 19.39 -13.75
N ALA A 66 -5.62 19.36 -13.32
CA ALA A 66 -6.78 19.47 -14.21
C ALA A 66 -7.44 20.85 -14.11
#